data_AF-A0A0S7XV17-F1
#
_entry.id   AF-A0A0S7XV17-F1
#
_cell.length_a   1.000
_cell.length_b   1.000
_cell.length_c   1.000
_cell.angle_alpha   90.00
_cell.angle_beta   90.00
_cell.angle_gamma   90.00
#
_symmetry.space_group_name_H-M   'P 1'
#
loop_
_entity.id
_entity.type
_entity.pdbx_description
1 polymer ?
#
loop_
_entity_poly.entity_id
_entity_poly.type
_entity_poly.pdbx_seq_one_letter_code
_entity_poly.pdbx_strand_id
1 'polypeptide(L)'
;PQVVIDAELEPLKISMGLIKELEVLDPQGEGNPPPVFVSRNLDLADVRRVGSDGKHLKLKLSDGEISLDTIGFNLGNLADINWRPMNGTALRLRSCL
;
A
#
# COMPACT_ATOMS: atom_id res chain seq x y z
N PRO A 1 14.84 3.12 11.71
CA PRO A 1 13.36 3.20 11.63
C PRO A 1 12.80 1.79 11.47
N GLN A 2 11.67 1.48 12.11
CA GLN A 2 11.01 0.17 12.04
C GLN A 2 9.53 0.37 11.70
N VAL A 3 8.96 -0.54 10.92
CA VAL A 3 7.53 -0.59 10.62
C VAL A 3 7.00 -1.90 11.22
N VAL A 4 6.00 -1.80 12.09
CA VAL A 4 5.31 -2.96 12.65
C VAL A 4 4.23 -3.39 11.66
N ILE A 5 4.19 -4.68 11.35
CA ILE A 5 3.21 -5.28 10.45
C ILE A 5 2.26 -6.12 11.30
N ASP A 6 0.95 -5.85 11.19
CA ASP A 6 -0.09 -6.56 11.92
C ASP A 6 -0.41 -7.92 11.29
N ALA A 7 -0.44 -7.97 9.95
CA ALA A 7 -0.67 -9.20 9.21
C ALA A 7 -0.11 -9.18 7.78
N GLU A 8 0.16 -10.36 7.25
CA GLU A 8 0.36 -10.56 5.81
C GLU A 8 -0.99 -10.66 5.11
N LEU A 9 -1.14 -9.91 4.01
CA LEU A 9 -2.37 -9.84 3.25
C LEU A 9 -2.07 -10.20 1.80
N GLU A 10 -2.67 -11.29 1.34
CA GLU A 10 -2.64 -11.67 -0.05
C GLU A 10 -3.35 -10.60 -0.89
N PRO A 11 -2.78 -10.23 -2.05
CA PRO A 11 -3.38 -9.25 -2.96
C PRO A 11 -4.86 -9.54 -3.23
N LEU A 12 -5.24 -10.82 -3.41
CA LEU A 12 -6.59 -11.26 -3.79
C LEU A 12 -7.64 -10.96 -2.71
N LYS A 13 -7.21 -10.77 -1.47
CA LYS A 13 -8.08 -10.45 -0.33
C LYS A 13 -8.35 -8.95 -0.18
N ILE A 14 -7.60 -8.10 -0.90
CA ILE A 14 -7.79 -6.65 -0.87
C ILE A 14 -9.07 -6.31 -1.64
N SER A 15 -10.12 -5.99 -0.89
CA SER A 15 -11.44 -5.69 -1.44
C SER A 15 -12.14 -4.60 -0.65
N MET A 16 -13.19 -4.01 -1.25
CA MET A 16 -14.06 -3.07 -0.54
C MET A 16 -14.79 -3.71 0.65
N GLY A 17 -15.03 -5.03 0.62
CA GLY A 17 -15.59 -5.76 1.76
C GLY A 17 -14.65 -5.73 2.96
N LEU A 18 -13.37 -6.06 2.73
CA LEU A 18 -12.33 -5.99 3.76
C LEU A 18 -12.19 -4.58 4.33
N ILE A 19 -12.25 -3.54 3.49
CA ILE A 19 -12.19 -2.14 3.96
C ILE A 19 -13.33 -1.84 4.94
N LYS A 20 -14.56 -2.27 4.64
CA LYS A 20 -15.72 -2.10 5.53
C LYS A 20 -15.60 -2.88 6.83
N GLU A 21 -15.02 -4.08 6.78
CA GLU A 21 -14.74 -4.85 8.00
C GLU A 21 -13.72 -4.13 8.89
N LEU A 22 -12.72 -3.46 8.29
CA LEU A 22 -11.73 -2.66 9.03
C LEU A 22 -12.31 -1.36 9.60
N GLU A 23 -13.36 -0.79 9.01
CA GLU A 23 -14.06 0.40 9.54
C GLU A 23 -14.69 0.14 10.93
N VAL A 24 -15.00 -1.12 11.27
CA VAL A 24 -15.49 -1.49 12.62
C VAL A 24 -14.44 -1.25 13.71
N LEU A 25 -13.16 -1.12 13.34
CA LEU A 25 -12.07 -0.81 14.27
C LEU A 25 -11.98 0.67 14.63
N ASP A 26 -12.84 1.54 14.09
CA ASP A 26 -12.84 2.95 14.43
C ASP A 26 -13.35 3.21 15.87
N PRO A 27 -12.84 4.24 16.56
CA PRO A 27 -11.91 5.26 16.06
C PRO A 27 -10.44 4.81 16.08
N GLN A 28 -9.72 5.10 15.00
CA GLN A 28 -8.27 4.93 14.93
C GLN A 28 -7.54 6.17 15.49
N GLY A 29 -6.42 5.97 16.17
CA GLY A 29 -5.64 7.03 16.82
C GLY A 29 -4.39 6.53 17.54
N GLU A 30 -3.86 7.33 18.46
CA GLU A 30 -2.62 6.99 19.21
C GLU A 30 -2.75 5.69 20.02
N GLY A 31 -3.93 5.44 20.62
CA GLY A 31 -4.21 4.20 21.37
C GLY A 31 -4.74 3.04 20.53
N ASN A 32 -5.04 3.27 19.25
CA ASN A 32 -5.57 2.29 18.31
C ASN A 32 -5.06 2.63 16.90
N PRO A 33 -3.76 2.42 16.62
CA PRO A 33 -3.19 2.80 15.34
C PRO A 33 -3.87 2.02 14.21
N PRO A 34 -4.03 2.63 13.02
CA PRO A 34 -4.60 1.91 11.89
C PRO A 34 -3.74 0.70 11.54
N PRO A 35 -4.37 -0.45 11.23
CA PRO A 35 -3.63 -1.66 10.90
C PRO A 35 -2.74 -1.46 9.67
N VAL A 36 -1.58 -2.10 9.70
CA VAL A 36 -0.58 -2.10 8.64
C VAL A 36 -0.38 -3.53 8.17
N PHE A 37 -0.60 -3.74 6.89
CA PHE A 37 -0.46 -5.04 6.26
C PHE A 37 0.83 -5.11 5.42
N VAL A 38 1.29 -6.32 5.11
CA VAL A 38 2.33 -6.53 4.10
C VAL A 38 1.80 -7.46 3.02
N SER A 39 2.09 -7.14 1.76
CA SER A 39 1.90 -8.07 0.64
C SER A 39 3.27 -8.34 0.02
N ARG A 40 3.57 -9.62 -0.23
CA ARG A 40 4.87 -10.08 -0.74
C ARG A 40 4.74 -10.64 -2.14
N ASN A 41 5.88 -10.82 -2.80
CA ASN A 41 5.98 -11.43 -4.13
C ASN A 41 5.12 -10.71 -5.18
N LEU A 42 5.10 -9.37 -5.10
CA LEU A 42 4.44 -8.53 -6.08
C LEU A 42 5.47 -7.98 -7.07
N ASP A 43 5.16 -8.12 -8.35
CA ASP A 43 5.85 -7.48 -9.45
C ASP A 43 5.39 -6.03 -9.61
N LEU A 44 6.35 -5.20 -10.02
CA LEU A 44 6.10 -3.79 -10.28
C LEU A 44 5.76 -3.57 -11.74
N ALA A 45 4.51 -3.23 -12.01
CA ALA A 45 3.99 -3.03 -13.37
C ALA A 45 4.12 -1.58 -13.86
N ASP A 46 4.01 -0.60 -12.96
CA ASP A 46 4.14 0.83 -13.30
C ASP A 46 4.62 1.65 -12.10
N VAL A 47 5.40 2.70 -12.37
CA VAL A 47 5.95 3.64 -11.39
C VAL A 47 5.85 5.04 -11.94
N ARG A 48 5.20 5.95 -11.21
CA ARG A 48 5.17 7.35 -11.61
C ARG A 48 4.97 8.30 -10.43
N ARG A 49 5.46 9.53 -10.59
CA ARG A 49 5.14 10.63 -9.69
C ARG A 49 3.70 11.09 -9.91
N VAL A 50 3.03 11.48 -8.83
CA VAL A 50 1.68 12.08 -8.87
C VAL A 50 1.58 13.26 -7.92
N GLY A 51 0.57 14.09 -8.12
CA GLY A 51 0.40 15.38 -7.44
C GLY A 51 1.10 16.52 -8.16
N SER A 52 0.61 17.75 -7.97
CA SER A 52 1.11 18.96 -8.65
C SER A 52 2.57 19.27 -8.33
N ASP A 53 3.06 18.84 -7.17
CA ASP A 53 4.45 19.01 -6.73
C ASP A 53 5.32 17.76 -6.97
N GLY A 54 4.75 16.69 -7.55
CA GLY A 54 5.45 15.43 -7.82
C GLY A 54 5.96 14.69 -6.58
N LYS A 55 5.51 15.04 -5.36
CA LYS A 55 6.01 14.44 -4.12
C LYS A 55 5.44 13.07 -3.81
N HIS A 56 4.35 12.67 -4.46
CA HIS A 56 3.73 11.38 -4.23
C HIS A 56 4.13 10.37 -5.31
N LEU A 57 4.13 9.11 -4.94
CA LEU A 57 4.47 8.00 -5.80
C LEU A 57 3.21 7.17 -6.04
N LYS A 58 2.83 6.96 -7.29
CA LYS A 58 1.83 5.95 -7.66
C LYS A 58 2.57 4.72 -8.18
N LEU A 59 2.27 3.56 -7.61
CA LEU A 59 2.78 2.28 -8.06
C LEU A 59 1.61 1.40 -8.49
N LYS A 60 1.81 0.66 -9.57
CA LYS A 60 0.94 -0.44 -9.96
C LYS A 60 1.66 -1.74 -9.65
N LEU A 61 1.12 -2.52 -8.71
CA LEU A 61 1.68 -3.79 -8.28
C LEU A 61 0.81 -4.95 -8.81
N SER A 62 1.40 -6.11 -9.06
CA SER A 62 0.68 -7.28 -9.55
C SER A 62 1.34 -8.58 -9.10
N ASP A 63 0.55 -9.62 -8.87
CA ASP A 63 1.01 -11.00 -8.70
C ASP A 63 0.84 -11.84 -9.97
N GLY A 64 0.50 -11.21 -11.10
CA GLY A 64 0.19 -11.85 -12.38
C GLY A 64 -1.31 -12.10 -12.59
N GLU A 65 -2.10 -12.23 -11.53
CA GLU A 65 -3.56 -12.44 -11.64
C GLU A 65 -4.34 -11.15 -11.40
N ILE A 66 -3.93 -10.38 -10.39
CA ILE A 66 -4.56 -9.12 -10.05
C ILE A 66 -3.58 -7.96 -10.08
N SER A 67 -4.14 -6.76 -10.15
CA SER A 67 -3.36 -5.54 -10.12
C SER A 67 -3.91 -4.57 -9.10
N LEU A 68 -2.99 -4.00 -8.31
CA LEU A 68 -3.27 -3.07 -7.24
C LEU A 68 -2.71 -1.70 -7.59
N ASP A 69 -3.58 -0.69 -7.57
CA ASP A 69 -3.17 0.70 -7.57
C ASP A 69 -2.82 1.13 -6.15
N THR A 70 -1.61 1.64 -5.96
CA THR A 70 -1.11 2.05 -4.63
C THR A 70 -0.52 3.45 -4.67
N ILE A 71 -0.59 4.16 -3.54
CA ILE A 71 -0.05 5.52 -3.40
C ILE A 71 0.89 5.57 -2.20
N GLY A 72 2.13 5.97 -2.45
CA GLY A 72 3.14 6.32 -1.47
C GLY A 72 3.23 7.83 -1.29
N PHE A 73 2.82 8.35 -0.13
CA PHE A 73 2.90 9.78 0.16
C PHE A 73 4.34 10.20 0.47
N ASN A 74 4.80 11.32 -0.10
CA ASN A 74 6.15 11.85 0.09
C ASN A 74 7.27 10.89 -0.36
N LEU A 75 6.97 9.98 -1.29
CA LEU A 75 7.90 9.00 -1.86
C LEU A 75 8.24 9.27 -3.33
N GLY A 76 7.89 10.43 -3.88
CA GLY A 76 8.09 10.75 -5.30
C GLY A 76 9.55 10.74 -5.75
N ASN A 77 10.49 10.96 -4.83
CA ASN A 77 11.93 10.78 -5.04
C ASN A 77 12.32 9.33 -5.40
N LEU A 78 11.49 8.33 -5.08
CA LEU A 78 11.73 6.93 -5.44
C LEU A 78 11.25 6.56 -6.86
N ALA A 79 10.67 7.48 -7.62
CA ALA A 79 10.15 7.16 -8.95
C ALA A 79 11.25 6.74 -9.95
N ASP A 80 12.45 7.32 -9.82
CA ASP A 80 13.55 7.14 -10.81
C ASP A 80 14.62 6.14 -10.33
N ILE A 81 14.36 5.37 -9.27
CA ILE A 81 15.32 4.38 -8.79
C ILE A 81 15.20 3.07 -9.57
N ASN A 82 16.26 2.27 -9.54
CA ASN A 82 16.20 0.92 -10.09
C ASN A 82 15.41 0.00 -9.13
N TRP A 83 14.13 -0.19 -9.45
CA TRP A 83 13.26 -1.09 -8.70
C TRP A 83 13.65 -2.54 -8.95
N ARG A 84 13.97 -3.23 -7.86
CA ARG A 84 14.13 -4.69 -7.84
C ARG A 84 12.90 -5.28 -7.13
N PRO A 85 12.54 -6.55 -7.40
CA PRO A 85 11.47 -7.22 -6.67
C PRO A 85 11.72 -7.05 -5.17
N MET A 86 10.80 -6.35 -4.50
CA MET A 86 10.90 -6.08 -3.08
C MET A 86 10.45 -7.31 -2.31
N ASN A 87 11.13 -7.63 -1.20
CA ASN A 87 10.75 -8.73 -0.29
C ASN A 87 9.38 -8.52 0.41
N GLY A 88 8.64 -7.46 0.06
CA GLY A 88 7.32 -7.12 0.55
C GLY A 88 7.05 -5.61 0.45
N THR A 89 5.82 -5.26 0.11
CA THR A 89 5.31 -3.89 0.16
C THR A 89 4.38 -3.76 1.36
N ALA A 90 4.71 -2.86 2.28
CA ALA A 90 3.83 -2.52 3.39
C ALA A 90 2.69 -1.61 2.88
N LEU A 91 1.46 -1.97 3.22
CA LEU A 91 0.24 -1.33 2.75
C LEU A 91 -0.62 -0.94 3.93
N ARG A 92 -1.19 0.26 3.87
CA ARG A 92 -2.29 0.66 4.74
C ARG A 92 -3.53 0.81 3.87
N LEU A 93 -4.54 0.00 4.15
CA LEU A 93 -5.83 0.09 3.48
C LEU A 93 -6.63 1.23 4.10
N ARG A 94 -7.18 2.10 3.27
CA ARG A 94 -8.15 3.12 3.71
C ARG A 94 -9.28 3.21 2.71
N SER A 95 -10.47 3.48 3.21
CA SER A 95 -11.60 3.94 2.40
C SER A 95 -11.25 5.30 1.81
N CYS A 96 -11.56 5.52 0.53
CA CYS A 96 -11.26 6.76 -0.19
C CYS A 96 -12.44 7.77 -0.15
N LEU A 97 -13.35 7.61 0.83
CA LEU A 97 -14.54 8.44 1.01
C LEU A 97 -14.19 9.88 1.42
#